data_AF-A0A6C2U528-F1
#
_entry.id   AF-A0A6C2U528-F1
#
_cell.length_a   1.000
_cell.length_b   1.000
_cell.length_c   1.000
_cell.angle_alpha   90.00
_cell.angle_beta   90.00
_cell.angle_gamma   90.00
#
_symmetry.space_group_name_H-M   'P 1'
#
loop_
_entity.id
_entity.type
_entity.pdbx_description
1 polymer ?
#
loop_
_entity_poly.entity_id
_entity_poly.type
_entity_poly.pdbx_seq_one_letter_code
_entity_poly.pdbx_strand_id
1 'polypeptide(L)' 'MNELKPIEPLILTLRGQRVILDADLAGIYGVETKTVE' A
#
# COMPACT_ATOMS: atom_id res chain seq x y z
N MET A 1 -8.82 -0.68 -18.26
CA MET A 1 -7.34 -0.77 -18.41
C MET A 1 -6.77 -0.93 -17.01
N ASN A 2 -6.10 -2.06 -16.74
CA ASN A 2 -5.54 -2.36 -15.43
C ASN A 2 -4.19 -1.64 -15.32
N GLU A 3 -4.21 -0.36 -14.97
CA GLU A 3 -2.98 0.43 -14.80
C GLU A 3 -2.20 -0.12 -13.60
N LEU A 4 -1.09 -0.80 -13.89
CA LEU A 4 -0.12 -1.25 -12.88
C LEU A 4 0.57 -0.01 -12.31
N LYS A 5 0.06 0.52 -11.20
CA LYS A 5 0.71 1.63 -10.49
C LYS A 5 2.07 1.16 -9.96
N PRO A 6 3.15 1.94 -10.12
CA PRO A 6 4.44 1.59 -9.58
C PRO A 6 4.36 1.49 -8.05
N ILE A 7 4.90 0.40 -7.48
CA ILE A 7 4.88 0.13 -6.05
C ILE A 7 6.05 0.81 -5.31
N GLU A 8 7.14 1.14 -6.00
CA GLU A 8 8.30 1.84 -5.44
C GLU A 8 7.97 3.08 -4.61
N PRO A 9 7.08 4.01 -5.03
CA PRO A 9 6.73 5.18 -4.20
C PRO A 9 5.96 4.83 -2.92
N LEU A 10 5.38 3.63 -2.82
CA LEU A 10 4.61 3.17 -1.66
C LEU A 10 5.49 2.46 -0.61
N ILE A 11 6.75 2.16 -0.96
CA ILE A 11 7.69 1.46 -0.09
C ILE A 11 8.47 2.49 0.72
N LEU A 12 8.18 2.54 2.01
CA LEU A 12 8.86 3.39 2.98
C LEU A 12 10.04 2.64 3.59
N THR A 13 11.09 3.37 3.97
CA THR A 13 12.19 2.80 4.77
C THR A 13 12.06 3.29 6.21
N LEU A 14 11.65 2.41 7.12
CA LEU A 14 11.50 2.69 8.55
C LEU A 14 12.46 1.80 9.34
N ARG A 15 13.34 2.41 10.14
CA ARG A 15 14.35 1.68 10.95
C ARG A 15 15.20 0.70 10.12
N GLY A 16 15.51 1.05 8.86
CA GLY A 16 16.26 0.20 7.94
C GLY A 16 15.47 -0.92 7.30
N GLN A 17 14.15 -1.00 7.53
CA GLN A 17 13.27 -1.99 6.92
C GLN A 17 12.40 -1.34 5.84
N ARG A 18 12.17 -2.06 4.74
CA ARG A 18 11.23 -1.67 3.70
C ARG A 18 9.82 -2.09 4.11
N VAL A 19 8.90 -1.14 4.18
CA VAL A 19 7.54 -1.32 4.71
C VAL A 19 6.54 -0.66 3.76
N ILE A 20 5.36 -1.27 3.60
CA ILE A 20 4.21 -0.68 2.91
C ILE A 20 3.12 -0.47 3.96
N LEU A 21 2.45 0.69 3.92
CA LEU A 21 1.35 0.97 4.85
C LEU A 21 0.09 0.22 4.41
N ASP A 22 -0.72 -0.19 5.38
CA ASP A 22 -1.98 -0.91 5.14
C ASP A 22 -2.94 -0.13 4.21
N ALA A 23 -3.00 1.20 4.35
CA ALA A 23 -3.81 2.06 3.50
C ALA A 23 -3.39 2.00 2.02
N ASP A 24 -2.08 1.97 1.75
CA ASP A 24 -1.54 1.84 0.40
C ASP A 24 -1.72 0.41 -0.13
N LEU A 25 -1.61 -0.58 0.74
CA LEU A 25 -1.84 -2.00 0.42
C LEU A 25 -3.26 -2.24 -0.09
N ALA A 26 -4.26 -1.66 0.56
CA ALA A 26 -5.67 -1.74 0.17
C ALA A 26 -5.91 -1.22 -1.25
N GLY A 27 -5.29 -0.08 -1.57
CA GLY A 27 -5.32 0.51 -2.90
C GLY A 27 -4.66 -0.34 -3.99
N ILE A 28 -3.62 -1.12 -3.64
CA ILE A 28 -2.97 -2.07 -4.55
C ILE A 28 -3.87 -3.27 -4.84
N TYR A 29 -4.52 -3.82 -3.81
CA TYR A 29 -5.39 -4.99 -3.95
C TYR A 29 -6.81 -4.66 -4.41
N GLY A 30 -7.16 -3.39 -4.53
CA GLY A 30 -8.49 -2.93 -4.94
C GLY A 30 -9.58 -3.30 -3.94
N VAL A 31 -9.22 -3.43 -2.67
CA VAL A 31 -10.13 -3.78 -1.57
C VAL A 31 -10.39 -2.55 -0.72
N GLU A 32 -11.64 -2.34 -0.31
CA GLU A 32 -11.98 -1.28 0.65
C GLU A 32 -11.53 -1.73 2.04
N THR A 33 -10.58 -1.02 2.65
CA THR A 33 -10.22 -1.22 4.06
C THR A 33 -11.36 -0.74 4.94
N LYS A 34 -11.95 -1.65 5.72
CA LYS A 34 -12.86 -1.26 6.80
C LYS A 34 -12.05 -0.86 8.02
N THR A 35 -12.19 0.40 8.43
CA THR A 35 -11.85 0.77 9.80
C THR A 35 -12.84 0.06 10.72
N VAL A 36 -12.35 -0.77 11.63
CA VAL A 36 -13.17 -1.32 12.72
C VAL A 36 -13.31 -0.23 13.79
N GLU A 37 -14.49 0.37 13.87
CA GLU A 37 -14.91 1.21 15.01
C GLU A 37 -15.25 0.34 16.24
#